data_AF-A0AAV0KL97-F1
#
_entry.id   AF-A0AAV0KL97-F1
#
_cell.length_a   1.000
_cell.length_b   1.000
_cell.length_c   1.000
_cell.angle_alpha   90.00
_cell.angle_beta   90.00
_cell.angle_gamma   90.00
#
_symmetry.space_group_name_H-M   'P 1'
#
loop_
_entity.id
_entity.type
_entity.pdbx_description
1 polymer ?
#
loop_
_entity_poly.entity_id
_entity_poly.type
_entity_poly.pdbx_seq_one_letter_code
_entity_poly.pdbx_strand_id
1 'polypeptide(L)' 'MEGCDGEHDYQPPCPNNVVDASKAVWDALGVASGEQGDLKVTWSFV' A
#
# COMPACT_ATOMS: atom_id res chain seq x y z
N MET A 1 -10.02 -4.04 -12.83
CA MET A 1 -9.57 -3.45 -11.55
C MET A 1 -10.81 -3.47 -10.71
N GLU A 2 -10.99 -4.56 -9.97
CA GLU A 2 -12.26 -4.91 -9.35
C GLU A 2 -12.23 -4.63 -7.85
N GLY A 3 -13.39 -4.64 -7.22
CA GLY A 3 -13.61 -4.30 -5.82
C GLY A 3 -15.07 -3.98 -5.56
N CYS A 4 -15.39 -3.63 -4.32
CA CYS A 4 -16.75 -3.38 -3.86
C CYS A 4 -17.69 -4.60 -4.03
N ASP A 5 -17.14 -5.81 -4.06
CA ASP A 5 -17.86 -7.07 -4.18
C ASP A 5 -17.46 -8.03 -3.05
N GLY A 6 -18.14 -9.18 -2.98
CA GLY A 6 -17.94 -10.16 -1.91
C GLY A 6 -16.60 -10.92 -1.97
N GLU A 7 -15.94 -11.00 -3.14
CA GLU A 7 -14.64 -11.68 -3.25
C GLU A 7 -13.51 -10.82 -2.68
N HIS A 8 -13.70 -9.50 -2.69
CA HIS A 8 -12.73 -8.51 -2.21
C HIS A 8 -13.09 -7.93 -0.84
N ASP A 9 -13.91 -8.61 -0.04
CA ASP A 9 -14.39 -8.13 1.27
C ASP A 9 -15.03 -6.73 1.21
N TYR A 10 -15.65 -6.38 0.08
CA TYR A 10 -16.19 -5.06 -0.24
C TYR A 10 -15.18 -3.90 -0.15
N GLN A 11 -13.88 -4.18 -0.16
CA GLN A 11 -12.84 -3.16 -0.26
C GLN A 11 -12.90 -2.49 -1.65
N PRO A 12 -12.62 -1.18 -1.76
CA PRO A 12 -12.58 -0.52 -3.04
C PRO A 12 -11.41 -1.04 -3.90
N PRO A 13 -11.49 -0.91 -5.24
CA PRO A 13 -10.37 -1.22 -6.11
C PRO A 13 -9.11 -0.43 -5.72
N CYS A 14 -7.95 -1.11 -5.71
CA CYS A 14 -6.67 -0.50 -5.37
C CYS A 14 -6.29 0.63 -6.35
N PRO A 15 -5.92 1.84 -5.90
CA PRO A 15 -5.52 2.93 -6.80
C PRO A 15 -4.35 2.55 -7.72
N ASN A 16 -4.33 3.10 -8.93
CA ASN A 16 -3.41 2.70 -10.00
C ASN A 16 -1.94 3.13 -9.80
N ASN A 17 -1.64 3.85 -8.72
CA ASN A 17 -0.32 4.41 -8.42
C ASN A 17 0.20 3.99 -7.03
N VAL A 18 -0.31 2.89 -6.49
CA VAL A 18 0.08 2.36 -5.18
C VAL A 18 1.14 1.27 -5.32
N VAL A 19 2.16 1.34 -4.47
CA VAL A 19 3.07 0.23 -4.18
C VAL A 19 2.72 -0.24 -2.77
N ASP A 20 2.03 -1.37 -2.67
CA ASP A 20 1.59 -1.91 -1.38
C ASP A 20 2.75 -2.59 -0.65
N ALA A 21 3.02 -2.16 0.58
CA ALA A 21 4.27 -2.41 1.27
C ALA A 21 4.06 -3.27 2.52
N SER A 22 4.85 -4.35 2.63
CA SER A 22 4.91 -5.15 3.86
C SER A 22 5.48 -4.34 5.03
N LYS A 23 5.22 -4.80 6.26
CA LYS A 23 5.80 -4.20 7.48
C LYS A 23 7.33 -4.03 7.41
N ALA A 24 8.04 -4.99 6.82
CA ALA A 24 9.49 -4.92 6.68
C ALA A 24 9.96 -3.75 5.78
N VAL A 25 9.19 -3.42 4.73
CA VAL A 25 9.48 -2.27 3.87
C VAL A 25 9.29 -0.96 4.64
N TRP A 26 8.20 -0.84 5.40
CA TRP A 26 7.97 0.33 6.24
C TRP A 26 9.05 0.53 7.30
N ASP A 27 9.47 -0.56 7.97
CA ASP A 27 10.54 -0.53 8.96
C ASP A 27 11.88 -0.14 8.31
N ALA A 28 12.17 -0.63 7.09
CA ALA A 28 13.38 -0.28 6.34
C ALA A 28 13.38 1.19 5.86
N LEU A 29 12.22 1.77 5.60
CA LEU A 29 12.05 3.20 5.32
C LEU A 29 12.09 4.07 6.59
N GLY A 30 12.12 3.46 7.78
CA GLY A 30 12.20 4.18 9.06
C GLY A 30 10.89 4.87 9.48
N VAL A 31 9.75 4.44 8.95
CA VAL A 31 8.43 5.03 9.28
C VAL A 31 7.87 4.36 10.53
N ALA A 32 7.59 5.15 11.56
CA ALA A 32 7.06 4.63 12.81
C ALA A 32 5.66 4.04 12.61
N SER A 33 5.35 2.94 13.32
CA SER A 33 4.07 2.23 13.15
C SER A 33 2.80 3.09 13.31
N GLY A 34 2.83 4.11 14.17
CA GLY A 34 1.71 5.04 14.34
C GLY A 34 1.53 6.05 13.21
N GLU A 35 2.49 6.11 12.29
CA GLU A 35 2.52 7.00 11.12
C GLU A 35 2.36 6.22 9.80
N GLN A 36 2.25 4.88 9.87
CA GLN A 36 2.04 4.02 8.72
C GLN A 36 0.60 4.18 8.20
N GLY A 37 0.49 4.25 6.88
CA GLY A 37 -0.72 4.60 6.14
C GLY A 37 -0.30 4.85 4.70
N ASP A 38 -0.44 6.08 4.23
CA ASP A 38 0.02 6.47 2.90
C ASP A 38 1.29 7.35 2.99
N LEU A 39 2.33 6.96 2.25
CA LEU A 39 3.56 7.75 2.09
C LEU A 39 3.79 8.03 0.60
N LYS A 40 4.09 9.28 0.26
CA LYS A 40 4.53 9.62 -1.11
C LYS A 40 5.92 9.05 -1.33
N VAL A 41 6.04 8.15 -2.31
CA VAL A 41 7.29 7.48 -2.67
C VAL A 41 7.58 7.62 -4.16
N THR A 42 8.84 7.42 -4.53
CA THR A 42 9.27 7.14 -5.89
C THR A 42 9.88 5.74 -5.93
N TRP A 43 9.79 5.06 -7.06
CA TRP A 43 10.36 3.73 -7.25
C TRP A 43 10.89 3.57 -8.67
N SER A 44 11.83 2.66 -8.84
CA SER A 44 12.37 2.22 -10.13
C SER A 44 12.66 0.72 -10.07
N PHE A 45 12.87 0.09 -11.22
CA PHE A 45 13.53 -1.22 -11.23
C PHE A 45 14.94 -1.10 -10.64
N VAL A 46 15.39 -2.17 -10.02
CA VAL A 46 16.76 -2.33 -9.52
C VAL A 46 17.68 -2.89 -10.60
#